data_AF-A0A124ENP8-F1
#
_entry.id   AF-A0A124ENP8-F1
#
_cell.length_a   1.000
_cell.length_b   1.000
_cell.length_c   1.000
_cell.angle_alpha   90.00
_cell.angle_beta   90.00
_cell.angle_gamma   90.00
#
_symmetry.space_group_name_H-M   'P 1'
#
loop_
_entity.id
_entity.type
_entity.pdbx_description
1 polymer ?
#
loop_
_entity_poly.entity_id
_entity_poly.type
_entity_poly.pdbx_seq_one_letter_code
_entity_poly.pdbx_strand_id
1 'polypeptide(L)'
;MTNRDPTVGYAHPSSRPASSWRGRLAVMASRGEVDGPRVREAQRALAWHRLNAVISAEADASYLDHADADQLIETVTEVLR
;
A
#
# COMPACT_ATOMS: atom_id res chain seq x y z
N MET A 1 9.93 18.19 21.89
CA MET A 1 8.80 17.27 21.68
C MET A 1 8.96 16.64 20.30
N THR A 2 9.58 15.47 20.22
CA THR A 2 9.87 14.80 18.95
C THR A 2 8.57 14.16 18.45
N ASN A 3 7.96 14.75 17.42
CA ASN A 3 6.82 14.15 16.72
C ASN A 3 7.30 12.82 16.12
N ARG A 4 6.93 11.70 16.74
CA ARG A 4 7.12 10.38 16.16
C ARG A 4 6.15 10.29 14.98
N ASP A 5 6.68 10.18 13.77
CA ASP A 5 5.88 9.98 12.58
C ASP A 5 4.97 8.75 12.79
N PRO A 6 3.63 8.87 12.68
CA PRO A 6 2.70 7.77 12.92
C PRO A 6 2.86 6.60 11.92
N THR A 7 3.77 6.71 10.95
CA THR A 7 4.13 5.70 9.94
C THR A 7 5.21 4.72 10.40
N VAL A 8 5.92 5.01 11.50
CA VAL A 8 6.97 4.13 12.05
C VAL A 8 6.33 2.87 12.66
N GLY A 9 6.05 1.88 11.81
CA GLY A 9 5.57 0.55 12.23
C GLY A 9 4.52 -0.12 11.34
N TYR A 10 4.09 0.47 10.23
CA TYR A 10 3.17 -0.22 9.32
C TYR A 10 3.86 -1.39 8.60
N ALA A 11 3.11 -2.48 8.40
CA ALA A 11 3.63 -3.61 7.65
C ALA A 11 3.88 -3.21 6.19
N HIS A 12 4.93 -3.78 5.60
CA HIS A 12 5.22 -3.58 4.18
C HIS A 12 3.96 -3.92 3.33
N PRO A 13 3.52 -3.05 2.41
CA PRO A 13 2.29 -3.26 1.64
C PRO A 13 2.22 -4.62 0.90
N SER A 14 3.37 -5.08 0.38
CA SER A 14 3.49 -6.37 -0.31
C SER A 14 3.52 -7.60 0.60
N SER A 15 3.59 -7.42 1.93
CA SER A 15 3.62 -8.54 2.89
C SER A 15 2.36 -9.42 2.86
N ARG A 16 1.28 -8.94 2.23
CA ARG A 16 0.03 -9.67 2.03
C ARG A 16 -0.57 -9.36 0.66
N PRO A 17 -1.30 -10.31 0.05
CA PRO A 17 -2.05 -10.03 -1.17
C PRO A 17 -3.18 -9.02 -0.91
N ALA A 18 -3.59 -8.27 -1.93
CA ALA A 18 -4.64 -7.27 -1.84
C ALA A 18 -5.96 -7.80 -1.26
N SER A 19 -6.34 -9.05 -1.56
CA SER A 19 -7.53 -9.71 -1.02
C SER A 19 -7.49 -9.84 0.51
N SER A 20 -6.31 -10.13 1.08
CA SER A 20 -6.10 -10.22 2.52
C SER A 20 -6.25 -8.85 3.19
N TRP A 21 -5.73 -7.79 2.58
CA TRP A 21 -5.91 -6.42 3.06
C TRP A 21 -7.38 -5.96 3.02
N ARG A 22 -8.10 -6.28 1.94
CA ARG A 22 -9.55 -6.02 1.85
C ARG A 22 -10.32 -6.77 2.93
N GLY A 23 -10.00 -8.05 3.15
CA GLY A 23 -10.60 -8.84 4.24
C GLY A 23 -10.36 -8.22 5.61
N ARG A 24 -9.14 -7.73 5.86
CA ARG A 24 -8.81 -7.03 7.12
C ARG A 24 -9.63 -5.75 7.29
N LEU A 25 -9.82 -4.93 6.25
CA LEU A 25 -10.71 -3.77 6.31
C LEU A 25 -12.15 -4.16 6.60
N ALA A 26 -12.67 -5.20 5.94
CA ALA A 26 -14.03 -5.68 6.18
C ALA A 26 -14.25 -6.14 7.63
N VAL A 27 -13.26 -6.82 8.22
CA VAL A 27 -13.29 -7.23 9.63
C VAL A 27 -13.23 -6.04 10.59
N MET A 28 -12.48 -4.99 10.26
CA MET A 28 -12.45 -3.77 11.09
C MET A 28 -13.80 -3.04 11.00
N ALA A 29 -14.32 -2.87 9.79
CA ALA A 29 -15.62 -2.24 9.56
C ALA A 29 -16.77 -2.98 10.28
N SER A 30 -16.77 -4.32 10.27
CA SER A 30 -17.80 -5.11 10.97
C SER A 30 -17.76 -4.95 12.49
N ARG A 31 -16.64 -4.49 13.05
CA ARG A 31 -16.46 -4.17 14.47
C ARG A 31 -16.71 -2.69 14.79
N GLY A 32 -17.13 -1.89 13.80
CA GLY A 32 -17.31 -0.44 13.93
C GLY A 32 -16.02 0.37 13.84
N GLU A 33 -14.89 -0.25 13.53
CA GLU A 33 -13.60 0.43 13.34
C GLU A 33 -13.52 0.95 11.89
N VAL A 34 -13.93 2.21 11.69
CA VAL A 34 -13.99 2.87 10.37
C VAL A 34 -12.87 3.88 10.12
N ASP A 35 -12.12 4.24 11.15
CA ASP A 35 -10.90 5.06 11.09
C ASP A 35 -9.92 4.60 12.17
N GLY A 36 -8.68 5.05 12.08
CA GLY A 36 -7.61 4.77 13.01
C GLY A 36 -6.35 4.23 12.32
N PRO A 37 -5.28 4.00 13.07
CA PRO A 37 -4.00 3.57 12.52
C PRO A 37 -4.09 2.29 11.68
N ARG A 38 -4.87 1.30 12.13
CA ARG A 38 -5.02 0.01 11.42
C ARG A 38 -5.84 0.12 10.13
N VAL A 39 -6.85 1.00 10.12
CA VAL A 39 -7.63 1.29 8.91
C VAL A 39 -6.75 2.01 7.89
N ARG A 40 -6.00 3.02 8.33
CA ARG A 40 -5.06 3.75 7.45
C ARG A 40 -3.94 2.86 6.92
N GLU A 41 -3.39 1.96 7.73
CA GLU A 41 -2.44 0.92 7.30
C GLU A 41 -3.00 0.12 6.12
N ALA A 42 -4.20 -0.45 6.30
CA ALA A 42 -4.80 -1.30 5.28
C ALA A 42 -5.20 -0.51 4.03
N GLN A 43 -5.66 0.74 4.18
CA GLN A 43 -5.95 1.62 3.04
C GLN A 43 -4.70 1.98 2.25
N ARG A 44 -3.59 2.32 2.92
CA ARG A 44 -2.29 2.59 2.27
C ARG A 44 -1.78 1.36 1.54
N ALA A 45 -1.85 0.19 2.16
CA ALA A 45 -1.47 -1.05 1.50
C ALA A 45 -2.31 -1.30 0.23
N LEU A 46 -3.63 -1.04 0.29
CA LEU A 46 -4.49 -1.15 -0.90
C LEU A 46 -4.21 -0.08 -1.96
N ALA A 47 -3.83 1.13 -1.57
CA ALA A 47 -3.39 2.16 -2.50
C ALA A 47 -2.12 1.71 -3.24
N TRP A 48 -1.15 1.16 -2.50
CA TRP A 48 0.07 0.58 -3.07
C TRP A 48 -0.25 -0.53 -4.07
N HIS A 49 -1.14 -1.48 -3.74
CA HIS A 49 -1.53 -2.56 -4.65
C HIS A 49 -2.15 -2.04 -5.96
N ARG A 50 -2.91 -0.93 -5.91
CA ARG A 50 -3.49 -0.31 -7.11
C ARG A 50 -2.39 0.35 -7.97
N LEU A 51 -1.49 1.11 -7.34
CA LEU A 51 -0.40 1.78 -8.03
C LEU A 51 0.57 0.77 -8.66
N ASN A 52 0.96 -0.26 -7.89
CA ASN A 52 1.81 -1.34 -8.38
C ASN A 52 1.18 -2.02 -9.61
N ALA A 53 -0.13 -2.33 -9.57
CA ALA A 53 -0.81 -2.95 -10.71
C ALA A 53 -0.79 -2.07 -11.97
N VAL A 54 -0.97 -0.74 -11.83
CA VAL A 54 -0.89 0.19 -12.96
C VAL A 54 0.53 0.27 -13.49
N ILE A 55 1.52 0.48 -12.62
CA ILE A 55 2.93 0.60 -13.02
C ILE A 55 3.40 -0.67 -13.75
N SER A 56 3.10 -1.85 -13.20
CA SER A 56 3.45 -3.11 -13.85
C SER A 56 2.75 -3.29 -15.21
N ALA A 57 1.47 -2.88 -15.32
CA ALA A 57 0.75 -2.98 -16.60
C ALA A 57 1.35 -2.07 -17.68
N GLU A 58 1.81 -0.87 -17.34
CA GLU A 58 2.49 0.03 -18.29
C GLU A 58 3.86 -0.50 -18.71
N ALA A 59 4.57 -1.18 -17.80
CA ALA A 59 5.84 -1.86 -18.10
C ALA A 59 5.63 -3.06 -19.04
N ASP A 60 4.62 -3.89 -18.76
CA ASP A 60 4.23 -5.02 -19.62
C ASP A 60 3.81 -4.54 -21.01
N ALA A 61 3.16 -3.37 -21.10
CA ALA A 61 2.78 -2.72 -22.36
C ALA A 61 3.95 -2.02 -23.08
N SER A 62 5.17 -2.05 -22.51
CA SER A 62 6.37 -1.40 -23.05
C SER A 62 6.27 0.14 -23.17
N TYR A 63 5.32 0.77 -22.47
CA TYR A 63 5.24 2.24 -22.35
C TYR A 63 6.15 2.78 -21.25
N LEU A 64 6.57 1.91 -20.33
CA LEU A 64 7.49 2.20 -19.25
C LEU A 64 8.62 1.15 -19.26
N ASP A 65 9.86 1.59 -19.08
CA ASP A 65 10.97 0.65 -18.92
C ASP A 65 10.83 -0.11 -17.59
N HIS A 66 11.26 -1.38 -17.56
CA HIS A 66 11.10 -2.21 -16.36
C HIS A 66 11.96 -1.70 -15.18
N ALA A 67 13.15 -1.14 -15.44
CA ALA A 67 13.97 -0.57 -14.38
C ALA A 67 13.34 0.72 -13.79
N ASP A 68 12.74 1.54 -14.65
CA ASP A 68 12.00 2.74 -14.22
C ASP A 68 10.73 2.35 -13.43
N ALA A 69 10.04 1.28 -13.86
CA ALA A 69 8.89 0.72 -13.15
C ALA A 69 9.25 0.24 -11.75
N ASP A 70 10.36 -0.51 -11.62
CA ASP A 70 10.87 -0.97 -10.33
C ASP A 70 11.23 0.20 -9.41
N GLN A 71 11.89 1.23 -9.94
CA GLN A 71 12.21 2.45 -9.17
C GLN A 71 10.96 3.20 -8.71
N LEU A 72 9.93 3.28 -9.55
CA LEU A 72 8.65 3.89 -9.19
C LEU A 72 7.92 3.08 -8.13
N ILE A 73 7.92 1.75 -8.21
CA ILE A 73 7.34 0.88 -7.19
C ILE A 73 8.05 1.07 -5.85
N GLU A 74 9.38 1.16 -5.84
CA GLU A 74 10.14 1.43 -4.62
C GLU A 74 9.78 2.81 -4.03
N THR A 75 9.70 3.83 -4.89
CA THR A 75 9.29 5.19 -4.47
C THR A 75 7.89 5.19 -3.84
N VAL A 76 6.93 4.52 -4.48
CA VAL A 76 5.56 4.37 -3.98
C VAL A 76 5.54 3.59 -2.66
N THR A 77 6.41 2.59 -2.52
CA THR A 77 6.55 1.80 -1.30
C THR A 77 6.98 2.68 -0.13
N GLU A 78 8.03 3.49 -0.31
CA GLU A 78 8.52 4.37 0.75
C GLU A 78 7.54 5.48 1.10
N VAL A 79 6.81 6.03 0.13
CA VAL A 79 5.78 7.06 0.38
C VAL A 79 4.57 6.52 1.14
N LEU A 80 4.20 5.26 0.91
CA LEU A 80 3.01 4.63 1.51
C LEU A 80 3.30 3.79 2.75
N ARG A 81 4.57 3.73 3.18
CA ARG A 81 5.01 3.13 4.43
C ARG A 81 4.53 3.92 5.64
#